data_AF-A0A1V6K8A6-F1
#
_entry.id   AF-A0A1V6K8A6-F1
#
_cell.length_a   1.000
_cell.length_b   1.000
_cell.length_c   1.000
_cell.angle_alpha   90.00
_cell.angle_beta   90.00
_cell.angle_gamma   90.00
#
_symmetry.space_group_name_H-M   'P 1'
#
loop_
_entity.id
_entity.type
_entity.pdbx_description
1 polymer ?
#
loop_
_entity_poly.entity_id
_entity_poly.type
_entity_poly.pdbx_seq_one_letter_code
_entity_poly.pdbx_strand_id
1 'polypeptide(L)'
;MVEEKSGKRLSLISAVIIAIIAYLIFLAVVIVPLQGGEISSTAIFADNLSESNASYATSNIPVQGVGDVSRSAVIAFAMLTHIVFANLQVGGAWIIVATALLYFRYQRMRYRNLARSLTLFTLILFSAGSTFAAGGMMAIIALFPDLAMNIFHLYWWPVFIYFLLYGVVITLLFVFWFAWDRFRPGVHLALGFGYAISVFIQTITIDTLAAGMLTPGVKAFSFTESGLLPMTLDQAMALWFNPTLWELTFHRVAAAVAFFGFLIATLATIHYIDQKDFAAKKQWDWVAAYGIAWGLAGLIMQPVLGQMYMGAIQDNVPSAFMMIMHGPRAWAMLMMVTLLSGLFLAIGTYFLTRRDQLLSRPENRTIRTVFKGFLIMTAVSAFILVQPAWLGALFIDDPGAWINPIGGMPLKFVALFVMAAIGAAIAMLAVIILTSEDKEGQWGYLTRGSLLAAFTAGILGTAIVNVMGFVREAARAPWTFYQIIPVPGGQAYATPIPLPVIAGVWVIVLALSWAVFWYVAKVTAYHPTDEESV
;
A
#
# COMPACT_ATOMS: atom_id res chain seq x y z
N MET A 1 17.97 11.21 -34.93
CA MET A 1 17.13 12.14 -34.15
C MET A 1 16.12 11.44 -33.21
N VAL A 2 15.47 10.34 -33.61
CA VAL A 2 14.55 9.56 -32.72
C VAL A 2 15.33 8.80 -31.64
N GLU A 3 16.48 8.22 -31.99
CA GLU A 3 17.36 7.49 -31.07
C GLU A 3 17.98 8.39 -29.99
N GLU A 4 18.48 9.57 -30.37
CA GLU A 4 19.02 10.57 -29.42
C GLU A 4 17.94 11.09 -28.45
N LYS A 5 16.70 11.28 -28.93
CA LYS A 5 15.54 11.65 -28.09
C LYS A 5 15.09 10.51 -27.17
N SER A 6 15.24 9.25 -27.61
CA SER A 6 14.97 8.06 -26.80
C SER A 6 16.01 7.91 -25.68
N GLY A 7 17.29 8.14 -25.98
CA GLY A 7 18.38 8.15 -25.00
C GLY A 7 18.19 9.18 -23.89
N LYS A 8 17.82 10.43 -24.23
CA LYS A 8 17.50 11.49 -23.24
C LYS A 8 16.28 11.17 -22.35
N ARG A 9 15.38 10.30 -22.79
CA ARG A 9 14.21 9.88 -22.00
C ARG A 9 14.55 8.73 -21.06
N LEU A 10 15.41 7.82 -21.50
CA LEU A 10 16.00 6.77 -20.66
C LEU A 10 16.83 7.38 -19.52
N SER A 11 17.64 8.41 -19.80
CA SER A 11 18.43 9.08 -18.77
C SER A 11 17.57 9.72 -17.67
N LEU A 12 16.35 10.17 -17.98
CA LEU A 12 15.47 10.81 -17.01
C LEU A 12 14.93 9.81 -15.98
N ILE A 13 14.37 8.68 -16.42
CA ILE A 13 13.87 7.67 -15.48
C ILE A 13 15.01 7.05 -14.66
N SER A 14 16.18 6.82 -15.28
CA SER A 14 17.36 6.38 -14.55
C SER A 14 17.79 7.39 -13.49
N ALA A 15 17.74 8.70 -13.78
CA ALA A 15 18.04 9.73 -12.79
C ALA A 15 17.06 9.70 -11.60
N VAL A 16 15.76 9.47 -11.84
CA VAL A 16 14.77 9.32 -10.77
C VAL A 16 15.11 8.12 -9.89
N ILE A 17 15.41 6.95 -10.49
CA ILE A 17 15.77 5.73 -9.75
C ILE A 17 17.04 5.95 -8.93
N ILE A 18 18.08 6.55 -9.53
CA ILE A 18 19.34 6.86 -8.86
C ILE A 18 19.11 7.82 -7.68
N ALA A 19 18.29 8.86 -7.86
CA ALA A 19 17.98 9.80 -6.80
C ALA A 19 17.27 9.15 -5.61
N ILE A 20 16.32 8.23 -5.87
CA ILE A 20 15.64 7.46 -4.82
C ILE A 20 16.65 6.59 -4.07
N ILE A 21 17.47 5.81 -4.77
CA ILE A 21 18.48 4.94 -4.14
C ILE A 21 19.47 5.76 -3.31
N ALA A 22 19.98 6.86 -3.87
CA ALA A 22 20.89 7.75 -3.17
C ALA A 22 20.26 8.33 -1.89
N TYR A 23 19.00 8.75 -1.95
CA TYR A 23 18.30 9.24 -0.77
C TYR A 23 18.04 8.14 0.26
N LEU A 24 17.68 6.91 -0.16
CA LEU A 24 17.51 5.79 0.78
C LEU A 24 18.81 5.43 1.49
N ILE A 25 19.96 5.50 0.80
CA ILE A 25 21.28 5.33 1.41
C ILE A 25 21.55 6.47 2.41
N PHE A 26 21.31 7.72 2.01
CA PHE A 26 21.44 8.88 2.90
C PHE A 26 20.55 8.75 4.14
N LEU A 27 19.30 8.31 3.96
CA LEU A 27 18.36 8.08 5.05
C LEU A 27 18.90 7.03 6.02
N ALA A 28 19.38 5.88 5.52
CA ALA A 28 19.90 4.81 6.35
C ALA A 28 21.21 5.17 7.09
N VAL A 29 22.13 5.87 6.42
CA VAL A 29 23.47 6.15 6.95
C VAL A 29 23.53 7.43 7.78
N VAL A 30 22.69 8.42 7.47
CA VAL A 30 22.74 9.75 8.11
C VAL A 30 21.50 10.04 8.94
N ILE A 31 20.30 9.93 8.36
CA ILE A 31 19.07 10.34 9.05
C ILE A 31 18.75 9.40 10.22
N VAL A 32 18.77 8.08 9.99
CA VAL A 32 18.39 7.09 11.01
C VAL A 32 19.26 7.22 12.28
N PRO A 33 20.60 7.29 12.20
CA PRO A 33 21.43 7.49 13.39
C PRO A 33 21.16 8.84 14.08
N LEU A 34 20.99 9.92 13.32
CA LEU A 34 20.76 11.26 13.86
C LEU A 34 19.39 11.47 14.50
N GLN A 35 18.43 10.55 14.28
CA GLN A 35 17.13 10.55 14.95
C GLN A 35 17.07 9.56 16.12
N GLY A 36 18.17 8.86 16.44
CA GLY A 36 18.15 7.83 17.47
C GLY A 36 17.35 6.58 17.06
N GLY A 37 17.23 6.28 15.76
CA GLY A 37 16.42 5.17 15.26
C GLY A 37 16.89 3.77 15.68
N GLU A 38 18.08 3.67 16.26
CA GLU A 38 18.64 2.45 16.86
C GLU A 38 18.30 2.29 18.36
N ILE A 39 17.79 3.35 19.00
CA ILE A 39 17.48 3.37 20.43
C ILE A 39 16.14 2.68 20.68
N SER A 40 16.07 1.91 21.77
CA SER A 40 14.88 1.14 22.09
C SER A 40 13.69 2.02 22.49
N SER A 41 12.54 1.85 21.84
CA SER A 41 11.28 2.49 22.23
C SER A 41 10.87 2.09 23.65
N THR A 42 11.18 0.86 24.09
CA THR A 42 10.96 0.50 25.50
C THR A 42 11.87 1.27 26.43
N ALA A 43 13.12 1.52 26.04
CA ALA A 43 14.05 2.32 26.84
C ALA A 43 13.65 3.80 26.88
N ILE A 44 13.20 4.35 25.74
CA ILE A 44 12.74 5.73 25.62
C ILE A 44 11.52 6.00 26.50
N PHE A 45 10.59 5.05 26.58
CA PHE A 45 9.35 5.18 27.35
C PHE A 45 9.34 4.33 28.63
N ALA A 46 10.52 4.12 29.24
CA ALA A 46 10.66 3.28 30.43
C ALA A 46 9.79 3.78 31.58
N ASP A 47 9.77 5.09 31.82
CA ASP A 47 9.00 5.71 32.89
C ASP A 47 7.49 5.55 32.64
N ASN A 48 7.02 5.82 31.42
CA ASN A 48 5.62 5.62 31.03
C ASN A 48 5.15 4.16 31.19
N LEU A 49 6.06 3.21 30.95
CA LEU A 49 5.79 1.78 31.14
C LEU A 49 5.77 1.38 32.62
N SER A 50 6.56 2.04 33.48
CA SER A 50 6.56 1.77 34.92
C SER A 50 5.27 2.21 35.62
N GLU A 51 4.61 3.23 35.09
CA GLU A 51 3.30 3.73 35.55
C GLU A 51 2.12 2.97 34.92
N SER A 52 2.39 2.11 33.92
CA SER A 52 1.38 1.27 33.29
C SER A 52 0.99 0.14 34.23
N ASN A 53 -0.18 0.27 34.86
CA ASN A 53 -0.81 -0.79 35.64
C ASN A 53 -1.27 -1.91 34.70
N ALA A 54 -0.36 -2.79 34.27
CA ALA A 54 -0.67 -3.92 33.41
C ALA A 54 -1.44 -5.00 34.19
N SER A 55 -2.72 -4.74 34.50
CA SER A 55 -3.70 -5.74 34.93
C SER A 55 -4.19 -6.60 33.75
N TYR A 56 -3.74 -6.29 32.54
CA TYR A 56 -3.97 -7.08 31.34
C TYR A 56 -3.17 -8.37 31.42
N ALA A 57 -3.91 -9.46 31.60
CA ALA A 57 -3.40 -10.80 31.87
C ALA A 57 -2.13 -11.11 31.07
N THR A 58 -1.02 -11.29 31.78
CA THR A 58 0.02 -12.20 31.30
C THR A 58 -0.67 -13.56 31.21
N SER A 59 -0.78 -14.11 30.01
CA SER A 59 -1.38 -15.43 29.75
C SER A 59 -0.74 -16.54 30.59
N ASN A 60 0.40 -16.27 31.22
CA ASN A 60 1.29 -17.20 31.90
C ASN A 60 1.74 -18.35 30.97
N ILE A 61 1.50 -18.21 29.67
CA ILE A 61 1.95 -19.13 28.64
C ILE A 61 3.43 -18.81 28.40
N PRO A 62 4.33 -19.80 28.50
CA PRO A 62 5.72 -19.62 28.17
C PRO A 62 5.88 -19.10 26.74
N VAL A 63 6.58 -17.98 26.61
CA VAL A 63 6.85 -17.36 25.32
C VAL A 63 7.79 -18.26 24.50
N GLN A 64 7.35 -18.67 23.30
CA GLN A 64 8.17 -19.50 22.42
C GLN A 64 9.22 -18.66 21.69
N GLY A 65 10.48 -19.07 21.76
CA GLY A 65 11.59 -18.54 20.96
C GLY A 65 11.68 -19.21 19.58
N VAL A 66 12.39 -18.60 18.64
CA VAL A 66 12.63 -19.13 17.29
C VAL A 66 14.13 -19.25 17.02
N GLY A 67 14.84 -19.91 17.93
CA GLY A 67 16.32 -19.98 17.89
C GLY A 67 16.94 -18.59 17.84
N ASP A 68 17.89 -18.39 16.92
CA ASP A 68 18.57 -17.11 16.69
C ASP A 68 17.73 -16.08 15.92
N VAL A 69 16.53 -16.46 15.45
CA VAL A 69 15.65 -15.59 14.67
C VAL A 69 14.73 -14.79 15.60
N SER A 70 14.64 -13.48 15.36
CA SER A 70 13.72 -12.61 16.08
C SER A 70 12.25 -13.01 15.84
N ARG A 71 11.49 -13.23 16.93
CA ARG A 71 10.03 -13.46 16.89
C ARG A 71 9.29 -12.38 16.09
N SER A 72 9.67 -11.12 16.30
CA SER A 72 9.09 -9.99 15.57
C SER A 72 9.41 -10.03 14.08
N ALA A 73 10.59 -10.55 13.69
CA ALA A 73 10.95 -10.71 12.28
C ALA A 73 10.12 -11.81 11.59
N VAL A 74 9.82 -12.90 12.30
CA VAL A 74 8.94 -13.98 11.79
C VAL A 74 7.52 -13.45 11.52
N ILE A 75 6.95 -12.72 12.49
CA ILE A 75 5.62 -12.10 12.31
C ILE A 75 5.66 -11.04 11.22
N ALA A 76 6.69 -10.19 11.19
CA ALA A 76 6.83 -9.19 10.14
C ALA A 76 6.89 -9.85 8.75
N PHE A 77 7.66 -10.92 8.58
CA PHE A 77 7.70 -11.66 7.33
C PHE A 77 6.33 -12.22 6.94
N ALA A 78 5.65 -12.93 7.85
CA ALA A 78 4.36 -13.54 7.55
C ALA A 78 3.27 -12.48 7.26
N MET A 79 3.13 -11.49 8.13
CA MET A 79 2.06 -10.49 8.04
C MET A 79 2.31 -9.44 6.95
N LEU A 80 3.55 -8.99 6.72
CA LEU A 80 3.82 -8.08 5.60
C LEU A 80 3.62 -8.79 4.27
N THR A 81 4.03 -10.06 4.15
CA THR A 81 3.71 -10.86 2.97
C THR A 81 2.20 -10.93 2.79
N HIS A 82 1.44 -11.35 3.82
CA HIS A 82 -0.01 -11.37 3.75
C HIS A 82 -0.62 -10.02 3.32
N ILE A 83 -0.15 -8.90 3.89
CA ILE A 83 -0.68 -7.55 3.59
C ILE A 83 -0.50 -7.18 2.11
N VAL A 84 0.59 -7.59 1.47
CA VAL A 84 0.80 -7.37 0.02
C VAL A 84 -0.27 -8.11 -0.79
N PHE A 85 -0.56 -9.38 -0.47
CA PHE A 85 -1.63 -10.14 -1.12
C PHE A 85 -3.04 -9.66 -0.71
N ALA A 86 -3.23 -9.18 0.52
CA ALA A 86 -4.51 -8.65 0.98
C ALA A 86 -4.86 -7.35 0.25
N ASN A 87 -3.91 -6.41 0.11
CA ASN A 87 -4.12 -5.20 -0.69
C ASN A 87 -4.38 -5.52 -2.16
N LEU A 88 -3.78 -6.60 -2.69
CA LEU A 88 -4.09 -7.08 -4.03
C LEU A 88 -5.57 -7.46 -4.14
N GLN A 89 -6.13 -8.17 -3.17
CA GLN A 89 -7.55 -8.53 -3.13
C GLN A 89 -8.45 -7.29 -3.01
N VAL A 90 -8.12 -6.38 -2.08
CA VAL A 90 -8.92 -5.16 -1.83
C VAL A 90 -9.00 -4.28 -3.08
N GLY A 91 -7.86 -3.97 -3.72
CA GLY A 91 -7.85 -3.18 -4.95
C GLY A 91 -8.37 -3.95 -6.16
N GLY A 92 -7.99 -5.23 -6.26
CA GLY A 92 -8.35 -6.11 -7.36
C GLY A 92 -9.84 -6.35 -7.47
N ALA A 93 -10.56 -6.50 -6.35
CA ALA A 93 -11.99 -6.73 -6.37
C ALA A 93 -12.77 -5.59 -7.07
N TRP A 94 -12.44 -4.34 -6.74
CA TRP A 94 -13.03 -3.16 -7.38
C TRP A 94 -12.65 -3.03 -8.86
N ILE A 95 -11.38 -3.27 -9.18
CA ILE A 95 -10.89 -3.15 -10.57
C ILE A 95 -11.48 -4.25 -11.45
N ILE A 96 -11.61 -5.49 -10.96
CA ILE A 96 -12.21 -6.61 -11.68
C ILE A 96 -13.68 -6.31 -12.01
N VAL A 97 -14.49 -5.94 -11.01
CA VAL A 97 -15.92 -5.68 -11.24
C VAL A 97 -16.12 -4.47 -12.15
N ALA A 98 -15.30 -3.43 -12.01
CA ALA A 98 -15.33 -2.29 -12.91
C ALA A 98 -14.95 -2.67 -14.35
N THR A 99 -13.92 -3.52 -14.54
CA THR A 99 -13.53 -4.01 -15.87
C THR A 99 -14.64 -4.86 -16.50
N ALA A 100 -15.30 -5.72 -15.71
CA ALA A 100 -16.46 -6.49 -16.16
C ALA A 100 -17.65 -5.60 -16.53
N LEU A 101 -17.91 -4.55 -15.74
CA LEU A 101 -18.93 -3.54 -16.05
C LEU A 101 -18.65 -2.83 -17.37
N LEU A 102 -17.39 -2.41 -17.60
CA LEU A 102 -16.97 -1.81 -18.87
C LEU A 102 -17.18 -2.78 -20.04
N TYR A 103 -16.91 -4.07 -19.86
CA TYR A 103 -17.21 -5.07 -20.89
C TYR A 103 -18.71 -5.14 -21.19
N PHE A 104 -19.58 -5.30 -20.20
CA PHE A 104 -21.02 -5.40 -20.47
C PHE A 104 -21.62 -4.10 -21.00
N ARG A 105 -21.02 -2.94 -20.68
CA ARG A 105 -21.46 -1.63 -21.17
C ARG A 105 -21.03 -1.33 -22.61
N TYR A 106 -19.82 -1.70 -22.99
CA TYR A 106 -19.20 -1.32 -24.27
C TYR A 106 -18.99 -2.49 -25.23
N GLN A 107 -19.18 -3.74 -24.78
CA GLN A 107 -19.05 -4.96 -25.58
C GLN A 107 -17.69 -5.15 -26.28
N ARG A 108 -16.62 -4.52 -25.78
CA ARG A 108 -15.27 -4.68 -26.32
C ARG A 108 -14.56 -5.88 -25.68
N MET A 109 -14.13 -6.85 -26.49
CA MET A 109 -13.52 -8.11 -26.01
C MET A 109 -12.27 -7.90 -25.15
N ARG A 110 -11.49 -6.84 -25.38
CA ARG A 110 -10.33 -6.52 -24.53
C ARG A 110 -10.69 -6.38 -23.04
N TYR A 111 -11.86 -5.83 -22.72
CA TYR A 111 -12.33 -5.73 -21.33
C TYR A 111 -12.76 -7.09 -20.78
N ARG A 112 -13.41 -7.94 -21.59
CA ARG A 112 -13.75 -9.31 -21.21
C ARG A 112 -12.49 -10.11 -20.87
N ASN A 113 -11.53 -10.10 -21.78
CA ASN A 113 -10.29 -10.87 -21.68
C ASN A 113 -9.46 -10.40 -20.48
N LEU A 114 -9.36 -9.08 -20.29
CA LEU A 114 -8.67 -8.52 -19.13
C LEU A 114 -9.39 -8.86 -17.83
N ALA A 115 -10.71 -8.67 -17.74
CA ALA A 115 -11.46 -8.95 -16.51
C ALA A 115 -11.38 -10.44 -16.12
N ARG A 116 -11.45 -11.34 -17.10
CA ARG A 116 -11.22 -12.78 -16.88
C ARG A 116 -9.80 -13.04 -16.37
N SER A 117 -8.79 -12.53 -17.06
CA SER A 117 -7.37 -12.72 -16.67
C SER A 117 -7.11 -12.22 -15.24
N LEU A 118 -7.61 -11.03 -14.90
CA LEU A 118 -7.47 -10.44 -13.56
C LEU A 118 -8.23 -11.24 -12.48
N THR A 119 -9.40 -11.79 -12.82
CA THR A 119 -10.17 -12.65 -11.91
C THR A 119 -9.40 -13.93 -11.59
N LEU A 120 -8.87 -14.62 -12.61
CA LEU A 120 -8.08 -15.83 -12.42
C LEU A 120 -6.79 -15.55 -11.66
N PHE A 121 -6.09 -14.47 -12.01
CA PHE A 121 -4.90 -13.99 -11.31
C PHE A 121 -5.19 -13.80 -9.81
N THR A 122 -6.26 -13.10 -9.50
CA THR A 122 -6.68 -12.81 -8.12
C THR A 122 -7.13 -14.07 -7.38
N LEU A 123 -7.82 -14.99 -8.05
CA LEU A 123 -8.25 -16.28 -7.48
C LEU A 123 -7.06 -17.15 -7.09
N ILE A 124 -6.05 -17.29 -7.96
CA ILE A 124 -4.85 -18.08 -7.65
C ILE A 124 -4.08 -17.44 -6.47
N LEU A 125 -3.91 -16.12 -6.50
CA LEU A 125 -3.17 -15.39 -5.47
C LEU A 125 -3.90 -15.30 -4.12
N PHE A 126 -5.22 -15.47 -4.12
CA PHE A 126 -6.01 -15.58 -2.88
C PHE A 126 -5.50 -16.72 -2.00
N SER A 127 -5.13 -17.86 -2.59
CA SER A 127 -4.62 -19.02 -1.86
C SER A 127 -3.26 -18.74 -1.20
N ALA A 128 -2.35 -18.08 -1.92
CA ALA A 128 -1.06 -17.65 -1.38
C ALA A 128 -1.26 -16.67 -0.21
N GLY A 129 -2.09 -15.63 -0.41
CA GLY A 129 -2.42 -14.66 0.64
C GLY A 129 -3.05 -15.30 1.88
N SER A 130 -3.94 -16.28 1.69
CA SER A 130 -4.59 -17.03 2.78
C SER A 130 -3.59 -17.85 3.60
N THR A 131 -2.60 -18.45 2.94
CA THR A 131 -1.55 -19.24 3.60
C THR A 131 -0.75 -18.39 4.57
N PHE A 132 -0.33 -17.19 4.14
CA PHE A 132 0.38 -16.25 5.01
C PHE A 132 -0.52 -15.66 6.11
N ALA A 133 -1.83 -15.50 5.86
CA ALA A 133 -2.79 -15.06 6.86
C ALA A 133 -2.91 -16.09 8.01
N ALA A 134 -3.20 -17.35 7.65
CA ALA A 134 -3.36 -18.44 8.59
C ALA A 134 -2.05 -18.73 9.33
N GLY A 135 -0.93 -18.81 8.60
CA GLY A 135 0.40 -18.98 9.18
C GLY A 135 0.79 -17.81 10.10
N GLY A 136 0.49 -16.57 9.70
CA GLY A 136 0.70 -15.38 10.51
C GLY A 136 -0.11 -15.40 11.80
N MET A 137 -1.39 -15.81 11.75
CA MET A 137 -2.23 -15.95 12.94
C MET A 137 -1.71 -17.04 13.88
N MET A 138 -1.33 -18.21 13.35
CA MET A 138 -0.71 -19.28 14.13
C MET A 138 0.59 -18.81 14.79
N ALA A 139 1.41 -18.04 14.07
CA ALA A 139 2.63 -17.47 14.60
C ALA A 139 2.33 -16.40 15.68
N ILE A 140 1.29 -15.57 15.53
CA ILE A 140 0.87 -14.63 16.58
C ILE A 140 0.46 -15.38 17.86
N ILE A 141 -0.32 -16.46 17.73
CA ILE A 141 -0.74 -17.28 18.88
C ILE A 141 0.47 -17.92 19.57
N ALA A 142 1.38 -18.53 18.80
CA ALA A 142 2.53 -19.24 19.36
C ALA A 142 3.62 -18.31 19.89
N LEU A 143 3.95 -17.26 19.13
CA LEU A 143 5.07 -16.38 19.43
C LEU A 143 4.64 -15.15 20.25
N PHE A 144 3.37 -14.76 20.29
CA PHE A 144 2.86 -13.59 21.01
C PHE A 144 1.55 -13.91 21.75
N PRO A 145 1.56 -14.88 22.69
CA PRO A 145 0.34 -15.39 23.31
C PRO A 145 -0.49 -14.31 24.01
N ASP A 146 0.15 -13.37 24.72
CA ASP A 146 -0.56 -12.28 25.40
C ASP A 146 -1.25 -11.33 24.40
N LEU A 147 -0.59 -11.02 23.28
CA LEU A 147 -1.20 -10.21 22.23
C LEU A 147 -2.39 -10.95 21.62
N ALA A 148 -2.23 -12.23 21.30
CA ALA A 148 -3.29 -13.06 20.73
C ALA A 148 -4.50 -13.12 21.67
N MET A 149 -4.28 -13.36 22.96
CA MET A 149 -5.33 -13.41 23.99
C MET A 149 -6.07 -12.07 24.10
N ASN A 150 -5.34 -10.95 24.14
CA ASN A 150 -5.96 -9.63 24.19
C ASN A 150 -6.79 -9.34 22.93
N ILE A 151 -6.31 -9.71 21.73
CA ILE A 151 -7.08 -9.57 20.50
C ILE A 151 -8.38 -10.37 20.58
N PHE A 152 -8.33 -11.63 21.02
CA PHE A 152 -9.55 -12.44 21.13
C PHE A 152 -10.51 -11.94 22.20
N HIS A 153 -10.04 -11.42 23.34
CA HIS A 153 -10.90 -10.85 24.37
C HIS A 153 -11.57 -9.54 23.93
N LEU A 154 -10.87 -8.70 23.17
CA LEU A 154 -11.34 -7.35 22.81
C LEU A 154 -12.08 -7.32 21.46
N TYR A 155 -11.73 -8.21 20.53
CA TYR A 155 -12.17 -8.21 19.14
C TYR A 155 -12.77 -9.54 18.67
N TRP A 156 -13.26 -10.41 19.57
CA TRP A 156 -13.88 -11.69 19.20
C TRP A 156 -14.87 -11.54 18.04
N TRP A 157 -15.87 -10.65 18.17
CA TRP A 157 -16.92 -10.48 17.17
C TRP A 157 -16.40 -9.92 15.83
N PRO A 158 -15.62 -8.83 15.79
CA PRO A 158 -14.97 -8.38 14.55
C PRO A 158 -14.13 -9.47 13.87
N VAL A 159 -13.31 -10.21 14.63
CA VAL A 159 -12.46 -11.30 14.11
C VAL A 159 -13.31 -12.47 13.61
N PHE A 160 -14.38 -12.82 14.32
CA PHE A 160 -15.30 -13.87 13.90
C PHE A 160 -16.01 -13.51 12.58
N ILE A 161 -16.51 -12.28 12.44
CA ILE A 161 -17.12 -11.79 11.20
C ILE A 161 -16.08 -11.79 10.06
N TYR A 162 -14.83 -11.39 10.33
CA TYR A 162 -13.74 -11.44 9.36
C TYR A 162 -13.57 -12.86 8.78
N PHE A 163 -13.56 -13.89 9.64
CA PHE A 163 -13.45 -15.29 9.22
C PHE A 163 -14.71 -15.81 8.50
N LEU A 164 -15.92 -15.37 8.87
CA LEU A 164 -17.12 -15.70 8.10
C LEU A 164 -17.08 -15.09 6.70
N LEU A 165 -16.68 -13.82 6.60
CA LEU A 165 -16.53 -13.12 5.33
C LEU A 165 -15.49 -13.78 4.43
N TYR A 166 -14.47 -14.44 4.99
CA TYR A 166 -13.53 -15.22 4.19
C TYR A 166 -14.24 -16.29 3.33
N GLY A 167 -15.17 -17.04 3.93
CA GLY A 167 -16.00 -18.04 3.22
C GLY A 167 -16.91 -17.42 2.17
N VAL A 168 -17.49 -16.25 2.46
CA VAL A 168 -18.34 -15.50 1.51
C VAL A 168 -17.52 -15.01 0.33
N VAL A 169 -16.37 -14.38 0.60
CA VAL A 169 -15.46 -13.80 -0.40
C VAL A 169 -14.96 -14.87 -1.36
N ILE A 170 -14.46 -16.01 -0.86
CA ILE A 170 -13.98 -17.09 -1.74
C ILE A 170 -15.13 -17.69 -2.56
N THR A 171 -16.31 -17.88 -1.97
CA THR A 171 -17.48 -18.40 -2.70
C THR A 171 -17.88 -17.47 -3.84
N LEU A 172 -18.00 -16.18 -3.57
CA LEU A 172 -18.36 -15.19 -4.58
C LEU A 172 -17.31 -15.08 -5.68
N LEU A 173 -16.01 -15.06 -5.33
CA LEU A 173 -14.92 -15.01 -6.30
C LEU A 173 -14.89 -16.24 -7.21
N PHE A 174 -15.04 -17.44 -6.64
CA PHE A 174 -15.10 -18.69 -7.41
C PHE A 174 -16.31 -18.75 -8.33
N VAL A 175 -17.50 -18.44 -7.81
CA VAL A 175 -18.73 -18.45 -8.62
C VAL A 175 -18.63 -17.38 -9.71
N PHE A 176 -18.09 -16.20 -9.41
CA PHE A 176 -17.85 -15.15 -10.41
C PHE A 176 -16.93 -15.66 -11.53
N TRP A 177 -15.82 -16.33 -11.21
CA TRP A 177 -14.94 -16.91 -12.23
C TRP A 177 -15.64 -17.98 -13.10
N PHE A 178 -16.25 -18.98 -12.47
CA PHE A 178 -16.84 -20.12 -13.20
C PHE A 178 -18.17 -19.79 -13.90
N ALA A 179 -18.88 -18.75 -13.49
CA ALA A 179 -20.17 -18.40 -14.07
C ALA A 179 -20.11 -17.43 -15.26
N TRP A 180 -18.90 -17.07 -15.75
CA TRP A 180 -18.69 -16.04 -16.79
C TRP A 180 -19.59 -16.19 -18.01
N ASP A 181 -19.68 -17.41 -18.55
CA ASP A 181 -20.46 -17.70 -19.75
C ASP A 181 -21.78 -18.45 -19.43
N ARG A 182 -22.15 -18.53 -18.14
CA ARG A 182 -23.31 -19.31 -17.66
C ARG A 182 -24.46 -18.45 -17.16
N PHE A 183 -24.18 -17.27 -16.60
CA PHE A 183 -25.19 -16.39 -16.03
C PHE A 183 -25.48 -15.17 -16.91
N ARG A 184 -26.69 -14.63 -16.75
CA ARG A 184 -27.07 -13.36 -17.39
C ARG A 184 -26.17 -12.22 -16.88
N PRO A 185 -25.84 -11.22 -17.71
CA PRO A 185 -24.95 -10.12 -17.34
C PRO A 185 -25.25 -9.45 -16.00
N GLY A 186 -26.53 -9.18 -15.70
CA GLY A 186 -26.92 -8.53 -14.44
C GLY A 186 -26.61 -9.39 -13.20
N VAL A 187 -26.82 -10.71 -13.28
CA VAL A 187 -26.49 -11.64 -12.18
C VAL A 187 -24.98 -11.76 -12.01
N HIS A 188 -24.25 -11.84 -13.13
CA HIS A 188 -22.80 -11.89 -13.10
C HIS A 188 -22.18 -10.62 -12.48
N LEU A 189 -22.70 -9.44 -12.82
CA LEU A 189 -22.29 -8.18 -12.20
C LEU A 189 -22.67 -8.12 -10.72
N ALA A 190 -23.85 -8.60 -10.32
CA ALA A 190 -24.26 -8.66 -8.92
C ALA A 190 -23.30 -9.52 -8.08
N LEU A 191 -22.81 -10.64 -8.62
CA LEU A 191 -21.77 -11.45 -7.98
C LEU A 191 -20.46 -10.68 -7.82
N GLY A 192 -20.02 -9.97 -8.87
CA GLY A 192 -18.80 -9.16 -8.83
C GLY A 192 -18.88 -8.02 -7.80
N PHE A 193 -20.01 -7.31 -7.74
CA PHE A 193 -20.24 -6.27 -6.72
C PHE A 193 -20.37 -6.86 -5.32
N GLY A 194 -21.06 -7.99 -5.18
CA GLY A 194 -21.13 -8.73 -3.92
C GLY A 194 -19.75 -9.12 -3.40
N TYR A 195 -18.86 -9.59 -4.29
CA TYR A 195 -17.47 -9.89 -3.97
C TYR A 195 -16.72 -8.63 -3.50
N ALA A 196 -16.76 -7.54 -4.26
CA ALA A 196 -16.09 -6.29 -3.90
C ALA A 196 -16.59 -5.69 -2.58
N ILE A 197 -17.90 -5.69 -2.35
CA ILE A 197 -18.52 -5.22 -1.10
C ILE A 197 -18.12 -6.12 0.06
N SER A 198 -18.10 -7.45 -0.12
CA SER A 198 -17.69 -8.39 0.93
C SER A 198 -16.23 -8.18 1.33
N VAL A 199 -15.34 -7.95 0.36
CA VAL A 199 -13.93 -7.61 0.61
C VAL A 199 -13.80 -6.26 1.33
N PHE A 200 -14.62 -5.26 0.97
CA PHE A 200 -14.66 -3.98 1.67
C PHE A 200 -15.11 -4.12 3.13
N ILE A 201 -16.18 -4.87 3.41
CA ILE A 201 -16.63 -5.13 4.78
C ILE A 201 -15.57 -5.91 5.56
N GLN A 202 -14.93 -6.90 4.93
CA GLN A 202 -13.83 -7.63 5.56
C GLN A 202 -12.66 -6.70 5.90
N THR A 203 -12.37 -5.72 5.04
CA THR A 203 -11.36 -4.68 5.31
C THR A 203 -11.73 -3.85 6.53
N ILE A 204 -12.99 -3.43 6.68
CA ILE A 204 -13.49 -2.73 7.88
C ILE A 204 -13.24 -3.57 9.13
N THR A 205 -13.55 -4.88 9.10
CA THR A 205 -13.43 -5.76 10.27
C THR A 205 -11.99 -6.00 10.74
N ILE A 206 -10.99 -5.87 9.87
CA ILE A 206 -9.59 -5.92 10.29
C ILE A 206 -9.04 -4.54 10.62
N ASP A 207 -9.52 -3.49 9.94
CA ASP A 207 -9.10 -2.11 10.21
C ASP A 207 -9.64 -1.60 11.54
N THR A 208 -10.78 -2.11 12.03
CA THR A 208 -11.22 -1.81 13.41
C THR A 208 -10.20 -2.27 14.46
N LEU A 209 -9.62 -3.46 14.29
CA LEU A 209 -8.54 -3.94 15.16
C LEU A 209 -7.29 -3.08 14.97
N ALA A 210 -6.88 -2.88 13.72
CA ALA A 210 -5.61 -2.25 13.40
C ALA A 210 -5.58 -0.74 13.76
N ALA A 211 -6.71 -0.04 13.60
CA ALA A 211 -6.89 1.34 14.02
C ALA A 211 -7.10 1.43 15.54
N GLY A 212 -7.87 0.52 16.14
CA GLY A 212 -8.13 0.54 17.58
C GLY A 212 -6.89 0.21 18.43
N MET A 213 -5.91 -0.51 17.89
CA MET A 213 -4.60 -0.68 18.55
C MET A 213 -3.80 0.64 18.64
N LEU A 214 -4.02 1.58 17.72
CA LEU A 214 -3.36 2.91 17.73
C LEU A 214 -4.22 3.96 18.45
N THR A 215 -5.52 3.98 18.16
CA THR A 215 -6.49 4.93 18.71
C THR A 215 -7.63 4.13 19.37
N PRO A 216 -7.48 3.61 20.60
CA PRO A 216 -8.47 2.71 21.19
C PRO A 216 -9.87 3.30 21.44
N GLY A 217 -10.02 4.64 21.37
CA GLY A 217 -11.28 5.33 21.66
C GLY A 217 -11.67 5.34 23.14
N VAL A 218 -10.94 4.61 23.98
CA VAL A 218 -11.13 4.50 25.44
C VAL A 218 -9.78 4.69 26.15
N LYS A 219 -9.81 5.04 27.44
CA LYS A 219 -8.59 5.24 28.24
C LYS A 219 -8.17 4.01 29.04
N ALA A 220 -9.11 3.09 29.29
CA ALA A 220 -8.89 1.83 29.98
C ALA A 220 -9.99 0.86 29.56
N PHE A 221 -9.73 -0.43 29.65
CA PHE A 221 -10.73 -1.47 29.48
C PHE A 221 -11.24 -1.94 30.84
N SER A 222 -12.56 -1.90 31.02
CA SER A 222 -13.26 -2.57 32.12
C SER A 222 -13.88 -3.88 31.61
N PHE A 223 -13.73 -4.96 32.36
CA PHE A 223 -14.33 -6.25 32.06
C PHE A 223 -15.48 -6.53 33.03
N THR A 224 -16.65 -6.88 32.50
CA THR A 224 -17.88 -7.04 33.29
C THR A 224 -18.10 -8.48 33.73
N GLU A 225 -17.97 -9.44 32.80
CA GLU A 225 -18.21 -10.86 33.04
C GLU A 225 -17.40 -11.74 32.07
N SER A 226 -17.32 -13.04 32.33
CA SER A 226 -16.75 -14.02 31.39
C SER A 226 -17.71 -14.27 30.21
N GLY A 227 -17.25 -14.10 28.97
CA GLY A 227 -18.05 -14.38 27.79
C GLY A 227 -17.41 -13.88 26.48
N LEU A 228 -18.13 -14.04 25.36
CA LEU A 228 -17.69 -13.57 24.04
C LEU A 228 -17.78 -12.05 23.85
N LEU A 229 -18.37 -11.35 24.82
CA LEU A 229 -18.37 -9.89 24.94
C LEU A 229 -18.08 -9.54 26.40
N PRO A 230 -16.79 -9.49 26.81
CA PRO A 230 -16.43 -9.38 28.21
C PRO A 230 -16.51 -7.94 28.76
N MET A 231 -17.11 -7.00 28.02
CA MET A 231 -17.24 -5.58 28.36
C MET A 231 -18.63 -5.06 28.01
N THR A 232 -18.98 -3.85 28.46
CA THR A 232 -20.25 -3.23 28.07
C THR A 232 -20.31 -2.97 26.56
N LEU A 233 -21.52 -2.99 25.99
CA LEU A 233 -21.69 -2.72 24.56
C LEU A 233 -21.16 -1.34 24.17
N ASP A 234 -21.33 -0.33 25.03
CA ASP A 234 -20.82 1.03 24.77
C ASP A 234 -19.30 1.06 24.66
N GLN A 235 -18.58 0.36 25.56
CA GLN A 235 -17.12 0.27 25.51
C GLN A 235 -16.67 -0.50 24.27
N ALA A 236 -17.35 -1.60 23.94
CA ALA A 236 -17.06 -2.39 22.74
C ALA A 236 -17.27 -1.57 21.47
N MET A 237 -18.36 -0.82 21.37
CA MET A 237 -18.66 0.03 20.21
C MET A 237 -17.67 1.19 20.09
N ALA A 238 -17.25 1.80 21.20
CA ALA A 238 -16.20 2.83 21.19
C ALA A 238 -14.85 2.29 20.68
N LEU A 239 -14.52 1.05 21.04
CA LEU A 239 -13.31 0.37 20.58
C LEU A 239 -13.41 -0.08 19.11
N TRP A 240 -14.56 -0.62 18.71
CA TRP A 240 -14.76 -1.16 17.37
C TRP A 240 -14.99 -0.06 16.32
N PHE A 241 -15.67 1.04 16.68
CA PHE A 241 -15.83 2.23 15.85
C PHE A 241 -14.92 3.35 16.35
N ASN A 242 -13.65 2.99 16.51
CA ASN A 242 -12.65 3.91 17.02
C ASN A 242 -12.39 5.10 16.09
N PRO A 243 -11.79 6.20 16.60
CA PRO A 243 -11.77 7.49 15.92
C PRO A 243 -11.05 7.56 14.58
N THR A 244 -10.25 6.55 14.22
CA THR A 244 -9.48 6.54 12.96
C THR A 244 -9.87 5.41 12.01
N LEU A 245 -10.93 4.65 12.34
CA LEU A 245 -11.39 3.50 11.55
C LEU A 245 -11.70 3.89 10.10
N TRP A 246 -12.53 4.92 9.89
CA TRP A 246 -13.02 5.24 8.56
C TRP A 246 -11.93 5.87 7.70
N GLU A 247 -11.15 6.77 8.28
CA GLU A 247 -10.01 7.39 7.63
C GLU A 247 -9.00 6.32 7.20
N LEU A 248 -8.67 5.37 8.08
CA LEU A 248 -7.80 4.24 7.74
C LEU A 248 -8.40 3.38 6.63
N THR A 249 -9.68 3.02 6.74
CA THR A 249 -10.35 2.14 5.79
C THR A 249 -10.33 2.73 4.39
N PHE A 250 -10.76 3.98 4.23
CA PHE A 250 -10.79 4.63 2.92
C PHE A 250 -9.37 4.87 2.39
N HIS A 251 -8.43 5.29 3.25
CA HIS A 251 -7.03 5.43 2.87
C HIS A 251 -6.46 4.11 2.33
N ARG A 252 -6.71 2.99 3.02
CA ARG A 252 -6.27 1.64 2.62
C ARG A 252 -6.91 1.19 1.32
N VAL A 253 -8.22 1.36 1.15
CA VAL A 253 -8.91 0.97 -0.10
C VAL A 253 -8.35 1.74 -1.29
N ALA A 254 -8.16 3.05 -1.15
CA ALA A 254 -7.56 3.86 -2.21
C ALA A 254 -6.09 3.45 -2.47
N ALA A 255 -5.32 3.10 -1.44
CA ALA A 255 -3.94 2.65 -1.57
C ALA A 255 -3.87 1.29 -2.27
N ALA A 256 -4.80 0.39 -1.95
CA ALA A 256 -4.95 -0.93 -2.56
C ALA A 256 -5.31 -0.82 -4.04
N VAL A 257 -6.24 0.06 -4.42
CA VAL A 257 -6.57 0.37 -5.82
C VAL A 257 -5.34 0.92 -6.56
N ALA A 258 -4.60 1.84 -5.94
CA ALA A 258 -3.38 2.39 -6.51
C ALA A 258 -2.34 1.29 -6.77
N PHE A 259 -2.08 0.48 -5.74
CA PHE A 259 -1.14 -0.64 -5.78
C PHE A 259 -1.51 -1.65 -6.88
N PHE A 260 -2.77 -2.11 -6.92
CA PHE A 260 -3.19 -3.11 -7.93
C PHE A 260 -3.10 -2.55 -9.35
N GLY A 261 -3.47 -1.28 -9.56
CA GLY A 261 -3.31 -0.62 -10.86
C GLY A 261 -1.84 -0.57 -11.32
N PHE A 262 -0.92 -0.14 -10.46
CA PHE A 262 0.51 -0.10 -10.81
C PHE A 262 1.15 -1.50 -10.92
N LEU A 263 0.62 -2.49 -10.19
CA LEU A 263 0.98 -3.90 -10.36
C LEU A 263 0.61 -4.39 -11.76
N ILE A 264 -0.62 -4.14 -12.22
CA ILE A 264 -1.05 -4.45 -13.60
C ILE A 264 -0.10 -3.78 -14.60
N ALA A 265 0.23 -2.50 -14.38
CA ALA A 265 1.11 -1.77 -15.29
C ALA A 265 2.49 -2.42 -15.43
N THR A 266 3.07 -2.88 -14.32
CA THR A 266 4.38 -3.52 -14.29
C THR A 266 4.35 -4.91 -14.91
N LEU A 267 3.34 -5.72 -14.60
CA LEU A 267 3.20 -7.04 -15.20
C LEU A 267 2.97 -6.93 -16.72
N ALA A 268 2.18 -5.94 -17.16
CA ALA A 268 1.96 -5.68 -18.57
C ALA A 268 3.23 -5.25 -19.29
N THR A 269 4.14 -4.47 -18.66
CA THR A 269 5.42 -4.14 -19.28
C THR A 269 6.36 -5.33 -19.39
N ILE A 270 6.35 -6.25 -18.42
CA ILE A 270 7.09 -7.52 -18.52
C ILE A 270 6.57 -8.33 -19.72
N HIS A 271 5.25 -8.54 -19.80
CA HIS A 271 4.66 -9.24 -20.93
C HIS A 271 4.95 -8.56 -22.26
N TYR A 272 4.90 -7.23 -22.33
CA TYR A 272 5.24 -6.47 -23.54
C TYR A 272 6.67 -6.75 -24.05
N ILE A 273 7.64 -6.94 -23.15
CA ILE A 273 9.02 -7.31 -23.51
C ILE A 273 9.08 -8.74 -24.04
N ASP A 274 8.35 -9.65 -23.40
CA ASP A 274 8.34 -11.07 -23.75
C ASP A 274 7.69 -11.33 -25.13
N GLN A 275 6.81 -10.43 -25.58
CA GLN A 275 6.15 -10.57 -26.89
C GLN A 275 7.06 -10.21 -28.07
N LYS A 276 6.96 -11.00 -29.15
CA LYS A 276 7.58 -10.67 -30.45
C LYS A 276 6.58 -10.02 -31.41
N ASP A 277 5.35 -10.53 -31.43
CA ASP A 277 4.28 -10.06 -32.30
C ASP A 277 3.78 -8.66 -31.93
N PHE A 278 3.45 -7.87 -32.95
CA PHE A 278 2.99 -6.49 -32.78
C PHE A 278 1.57 -6.42 -32.22
N ALA A 279 0.66 -7.33 -32.61
CA ALA A 279 -0.71 -7.32 -32.07
C ALA A 279 -0.71 -7.65 -30.57
N ALA A 280 0.11 -8.62 -30.15
CA ALA A 280 0.32 -8.91 -28.73
C ALA A 280 0.94 -7.72 -27.97
N LYS A 281 1.97 -7.04 -28.54
CA LYS A 281 2.52 -5.79 -27.98
C LYS A 281 1.48 -4.69 -27.85
N LYS A 282 0.61 -4.54 -28.84
CA LYS A 282 -0.48 -3.56 -28.84
C LYS A 282 -1.41 -3.75 -27.64
N GLN A 283 -1.77 -5.01 -27.34
CA GLN A 283 -2.58 -5.33 -26.17
C GLN A 283 -1.86 -4.96 -24.87
N TRP A 284 -0.64 -5.46 -24.66
CA TRP A 284 0.07 -5.24 -23.39
C TRP A 284 0.41 -3.78 -23.13
N ASP A 285 0.63 -3.02 -24.19
CA ASP A 285 0.74 -1.57 -24.10
C ASP A 285 -0.56 -0.93 -23.56
N TRP A 286 -1.71 -1.30 -24.12
CA TRP A 286 -3.01 -0.83 -23.64
C TRP A 286 -3.26 -1.26 -22.19
N VAL A 287 -2.95 -2.51 -21.82
CA VAL A 287 -3.08 -3.00 -20.44
C VAL A 287 -2.17 -2.22 -19.48
N ALA A 288 -0.97 -1.85 -19.90
CA ALA A 288 -0.07 -1.02 -19.08
C ALA A 288 -0.66 0.36 -18.82
N ALA A 289 -1.25 1.00 -19.83
CA ALA A 289 -1.94 2.28 -19.68
C ALA A 289 -3.21 2.15 -18.81
N TYR A 290 -3.96 1.05 -18.96
CA TYR A 290 -5.13 0.74 -18.15
C TYR A 290 -4.76 0.60 -16.66
N GLY A 291 -3.70 -0.14 -16.36
CA GLY A 291 -3.15 -0.25 -15.01
C GLY A 291 -2.72 1.10 -14.43
N ILE A 292 -2.02 1.93 -15.21
CA ILE A 292 -1.62 3.28 -14.77
C ILE A 292 -2.82 4.16 -14.46
N ALA A 293 -3.91 4.08 -15.24
CA ALA A 293 -5.10 4.88 -14.98
C ALA A 293 -5.77 4.51 -13.64
N TRP A 294 -5.89 3.21 -13.33
CA TRP A 294 -6.35 2.75 -12.02
C TRP A 294 -5.38 3.09 -10.88
N GLY A 295 -4.08 2.94 -11.15
CA GLY A 295 -3.02 3.31 -10.21
C GLY A 295 -3.13 4.79 -9.81
N LEU A 296 -3.31 5.65 -10.81
CA LEU A 296 -3.56 7.08 -10.63
C LEU A 296 -4.87 7.37 -9.91
N ALA A 297 -5.96 6.67 -10.25
CA ALA A 297 -7.25 6.86 -9.61
C ALA A 297 -7.16 6.64 -8.09
N GLY A 298 -6.47 5.58 -7.65
CA GLY A 298 -6.18 5.37 -6.23
C GLY A 298 -5.22 6.43 -5.66
N LEU A 299 -4.13 6.72 -6.38
CA LEU A 299 -3.06 7.61 -5.93
C LEU A 299 -3.51 9.05 -5.71
N ILE A 300 -4.39 9.61 -6.55
CA ILE A 300 -4.85 11.00 -6.39
C ILE A 300 -5.73 11.20 -5.15
N MET A 301 -6.35 10.13 -4.65
CA MET A 301 -7.10 10.17 -3.39
C MET A 301 -6.18 10.13 -2.16
N GLN A 302 -4.96 9.60 -2.31
CA GLN A 302 -4.04 9.38 -1.18
C GLN A 302 -3.64 10.65 -0.43
N PRO A 303 -3.32 11.80 -1.09
CA PRO A 303 -3.02 13.03 -0.38
C PRO A 303 -4.16 13.52 0.51
N VAL A 304 -5.41 13.39 0.06
CA VAL A 304 -6.59 13.81 0.83
C VAL A 304 -6.86 12.82 1.97
N LEU A 305 -6.97 11.52 1.65
CA LEU A 305 -7.30 10.50 2.65
C LEU A 305 -6.19 10.29 3.67
N GLY A 306 -4.93 10.36 3.23
CA GLY A 306 -3.77 10.32 4.13
C GLY A 306 -3.73 11.52 5.07
N GLN A 307 -4.11 12.71 4.59
CA GLN A 307 -4.22 13.88 5.44
C GLN A 307 -5.35 13.75 6.47
N MET A 308 -6.52 13.27 6.05
CA MET A 308 -7.63 12.99 6.96
C MET A 308 -7.22 12.00 8.05
N TYR A 309 -6.51 10.93 7.67
CA TYR A 309 -6.02 9.93 8.63
C TYR A 309 -4.98 10.50 9.59
N MET A 310 -3.98 11.23 9.09
CA MET A 310 -2.97 11.87 9.94
C MET A 310 -3.57 12.93 10.87
N GLY A 311 -4.55 13.70 10.39
CA GLY A 311 -5.30 14.66 11.21
C GLY A 311 -6.12 13.96 12.30
N ALA A 312 -6.83 12.89 11.97
CA ALA A 312 -7.57 12.11 12.96
C ALA A 312 -6.65 11.49 14.03
N ILE A 313 -5.45 11.03 13.66
CA ILE A 313 -4.43 10.62 14.65
C ILE A 313 -4.00 11.81 15.49
N GLN A 314 -3.72 12.96 14.89
CA GLN A 314 -3.29 14.16 15.59
C GLN A 314 -4.32 14.63 16.63
N ASP A 315 -5.61 14.59 16.28
CA ASP A 315 -6.69 15.07 17.15
C ASP A 315 -6.98 14.12 18.31
N ASN A 316 -6.85 12.81 18.09
CA ASN A 316 -7.22 11.79 19.09
C ASN A 316 -6.03 11.30 19.91
N VAL A 317 -4.84 11.22 19.32
CA VAL A 317 -3.62 10.72 19.93
C VAL A 317 -2.40 11.57 19.49
N PRO A 318 -2.30 12.83 19.96
CA PRO A 318 -1.27 13.77 19.50
C PRO A 318 0.16 13.25 19.71
N SER A 319 0.41 12.50 20.79
CA SER A 319 1.72 11.92 21.07
C SER A 319 2.13 10.87 20.04
N ALA A 320 1.20 10.03 19.57
CA ALA A 320 1.48 9.07 18.49
C ALA A 320 1.72 9.77 17.15
N PHE A 321 1.00 10.87 16.88
CA PHE A 321 1.28 11.73 15.73
C PHE A 321 2.70 12.30 15.79
N MET A 322 3.10 12.83 16.95
CA MET A 322 4.46 13.34 17.15
C MET A 322 5.50 12.24 16.98
N MET A 323 5.22 11.00 17.37
CA MET A 323 6.11 9.86 17.12
C MET A 323 6.29 9.56 15.63
N ILE A 324 5.22 9.66 14.83
CA ILE A 324 5.28 9.47 13.37
C ILE A 324 6.12 10.56 12.71
N MET A 325 5.93 11.81 13.13
CA MET A 325 6.50 12.97 12.45
C MET A 325 7.90 13.34 12.94
N HIS A 326 8.13 13.14 14.24
CA HIS A 326 9.28 13.66 14.96
C HIS A 326 9.91 12.66 15.93
N GLY A 327 9.39 11.44 16.04
CA GLY A 327 9.98 10.45 16.93
C GLY A 327 11.23 9.78 16.34
N PRO A 328 11.87 8.89 17.11
CA PRO A 328 13.05 8.14 16.69
C PRO A 328 12.84 7.28 15.44
N ARG A 329 11.59 6.97 15.09
CA ARG A 329 11.21 6.19 13.91
C ARG A 329 10.55 7.04 12.80
N ALA A 330 10.63 8.36 12.89
CA ALA A 330 10.10 9.26 11.86
C ALA A 330 10.76 9.06 10.48
N TRP A 331 11.97 8.47 10.44
CA TRP A 331 12.62 8.03 9.21
C TRP A 331 11.74 7.10 8.37
N ALA A 332 10.86 6.30 8.96
CA ALA A 332 9.96 5.42 8.22
C ALA A 332 8.93 6.21 7.40
N MET A 333 8.43 7.32 7.97
CA MET A 333 7.56 8.26 7.26
C MET A 333 8.36 8.97 6.15
N LEU A 334 9.60 9.38 6.40
CA LEU A 334 10.48 9.97 5.37
C LEU A 334 10.75 8.99 4.21
N MET A 335 10.97 7.72 4.52
CA MET A 335 11.08 6.67 3.51
C MET A 335 9.79 6.53 2.70
N MET A 336 8.64 6.48 3.36
CA MET A 336 7.33 6.37 2.69
C MET A 336 7.10 7.54 1.72
N VAL A 337 7.33 8.78 2.15
CA VAL A 337 7.17 9.95 1.28
C VAL A 337 8.24 10.02 0.18
N THR A 338 9.41 9.42 0.38
CA THR A 338 10.43 9.28 -0.68
C THR A 338 9.96 8.33 -1.77
N LEU A 339 9.42 7.17 -1.39
CA LEU A 339 8.87 6.20 -2.33
C LEU A 339 7.66 6.77 -3.07
N LEU A 340 6.78 7.48 -2.36
CA LEU A 340 5.65 8.20 -2.94
C LEU A 340 6.13 9.27 -3.93
N SER A 341 7.13 10.07 -3.55
CA SER A 341 7.72 11.09 -4.42
C SER A 341 8.29 10.48 -5.70
N GLY A 342 9.01 9.37 -5.56
CA GLY A 342 9.52 8.59 -6.67
C GLY A 342 8.42 8.06 -7.59
N LEU A 343 7.30 7.61 -7.03
CA LEU A 343 6.14 7.11 -7.77
C LEU A 343 5.53 8.22 -8.63
N PHE A 344 5.29 9.41 -8.08
CA PHE A 344 4.79 10.54 -8.86
C PHE A 344 5.77 10.96 -9.97
N LEU A 345 7.08 10.98 -9.70
CA LEU A 345 8.10 11.28 -10.71
C LEU A 345 8.18 10.22 -11.82
N ALA A 346 8.03 8.94 -11.48
CA ALA A 346 7.94 7.85 -12.43
C ALA A 346 6.72 8.04 -13.34
N ILE A 347 5.54 8.29 -12.78
CA ILE A 347 4.33 8.52 -13.58
C ILE A 347 4.43 9.80 -14.42
N GLY A 348 4.95 10.90 -13.88
CA GLY A 348 5.23 12.11 -14.65
C GLY A 348 6.16 11.84 -15.84
N THR A 349 7.19 11.00 -15.63
CA THR A 349 8.11 10.56 -16.69
C THR A 349 7.40 9.69 -17.72
N TYR A 350 6.53 8.76 -17.31
CA TYR A 350 5.72 7.95 -18.22
C TYR A 350 4.92 8.83 -19.20
N PHE A 351 4.17 9.82 -18.69
CA PHE A 351 3.39 10.70 -19.55
C PHE A 351 4.25 11.67 -20.37
N LEU A 352 5.31 12.24 -19.80
CA LEU A 352 6.23 13.09 -20.53
C LEU A 352 6.85 12.35 -21.71
N THR A 353 7.21 11.07 -21.53
CA THR A 353 7.79 10.23 -22.59
C THR A 353 6.76 9.77 -23.62
N ARG A 354 5.47 9.79 -23.30
CA ARG A 354 4.38 9.39 -24.21
C ARG A 354 3.59 10.52 -24.86
N ARG A 355 3.73 11.75 -24.39
CA ARG A 355 2.93 12.91 -24.84
C ARG A 355 2.78 13.05 -26.36
N ASP A 356 3.82 12.76 -27.14
CA ASP A 356 3.85 12.94 -28.60
C ASP A 356 2.94 11.91 -29.30
N GLN A 357 2.84 10.70 -28.74
CA GLN A 357 1.88 9.68 -29.15
C GLN A 357 0.49 10.11 -28.67
N LEU A 358 0.35 10.37 -27.37
CA LEU A 358 -0.94 10.56 -26.70
C LEU A 358 -1.77 11.76 -27.20
N LEU A 359 -1.16 12.85 -27.68
CA LEU A 359 -1.87 14.12 -27.90
C LEU A 359 -2.20 14.49 -29.35
N SER A 360 -2.06 13.57 -30.32
CA SER A 360 -2.48 13.70 -31.75
C SER A 360 -1.94 14.90 -32.54
N ARG A 361 -1.35 15.91 -31.88
CA ARG A 361 -0.68 17.07 -32.45
C ARG A 361 0.76 17.10 -31.95
N PRO A 362 1.67 16.37 -32.61
CA PRO A 362 3.05 16.13 -32.15
C PRO A 362 3.95 17.38 -32.05
N GLU A 363 3.47 18.56 -32.46
CA GLU A 363 4.29 19.77 -32.62
C GLU A 363 3.88 20.96 -31.75
N ASN A 364 2.86 20.83 -30.90
CA ASN A 364 2.49 21.95 -30.03
C ASN A 364 3.53 22.12 -28.91
N ARG A 365 4.44 23.09 -29.09
CA ARG A 365 5.48 23.48 -28.12
C ARG A 365 4.88 23.73 -26.73
N THR A 366 3.66 24.25 -26.65
CA THR A 366 2.94 24.54 -25.40
C THR A 366 2.70 23.27 -24.58
N ILE A 367 2.22 22.19 -25.19
CA ILE A 367 1.97 20.91 -24.51
C ILE A 367 3.26 20.36 -23.90
N ARG A 368 4.36 20.39 -24.66
CA ARG A 368 5.66 19.91 -24.17
C ARG A 368 6.15 20.73 -22.97
N THR A 369 5.92 22.04 -22.97
CA THR A 369 6.25 22.92 -21.85
C THR A 369 5.39 22.60 -20.63
N VAL A 370 4.10 22.31 -20.79
CA VAL A 370 3.20 21.94 -19.69
C VAL A 370 3.65 20.65 -18.99
N PHE A 371 3.90 19.55 -19.72
CA PHE A 371 4.36 18.30 -19.09
C PHE A 371 5.72 18.43 -18.40
N LYS A 372 6.63 19.23 -18.97
CA LYS A 372 7.89 19.55 -18.30
C LYS A 372 7.67 20.35 -17.02
N GLY A 373 6.78 21.34 -17.07
CA GLY A 373 6.37 22.12 -15.92
C GLY A 373 5.79 21.24 -14.81
N PHE A 374 4.89 20.32 -15.15
CA PHE A 374 4.36 19.32 -14.21
C PHE A 374 5.48 18.51 -13.56
N LEU A 375 6.39 17.95 -14.35
CA LEU A 375 7.50 17.18 -13.80
C LEU A 375 8.41 18.00 -12.87
N ILE A 376 8.72 19.24 -13.24
CA ILE A 376 9.54 20.15 -12.41
C ILE A 376 8.81 20.47 -11.11
N MET A 377 7.52 20.82 -11.15
CA MET A 377 6.73 21.08 -9.95
C MET A 377 6.59 19.85 -9.06
N THR A 378 6.44 18.65 -9.66
CA THR A 378 6.50 17.39 -8.93
C THR A 378 7.87 17.18 -8.28
N ALA A 379 8.97 17.49 -8.97
CA ALA A 379 10.32 17.35 -8.41
C ALA A 379 10.59 18.33 -7.26
N VAL A 380 10.12 19.58 -7.36
CA VAL A 380 10.19 20.57 -6.27
C VAL A 380 9.36 20.11 -5.07
N SER A 381 8.13 19.65 -5.32
CA SER A 381 7.25 19.13 -4.26
C SER A 381 7.85 17.89 -3.60
N ALA A 382 8.40 16.96 -4.39
CA ALA A 382 9.13 15.79 -3.92
C ALA A 382 10.31 16.19 -3.03
N PHE A 383 11.11 17.18 -3.45
CA PHE A 383 12.24 17.68 -2.65
C PHE A 383 11.79 18.18 -1.28
N ILE A 384 10.68 18.94 -1.22
CA ILE A 384 10.09 19.42 0.04
C ILE A 384 9.64 18.24 0.92
N LEU A 385 8.95 17.25 0.33
CA LEU A 385 8.43 16.10 1.09
C LEU A 385 9.51 15.28 1.77
N VAL A 386 10.63 15.06 1.07
CA VAL A 386 11.75 14.27 1.59
C VAL A 386 12.63 15.04 2.58
N GLN A 387 12.37 16.31 2.86
CA GLN A 387 13.13 17.00 3.90
C GLN A 387 12.76 16.50 5.30
N PRO A 388 13.74 16.10 6.13
CA PRO A 388 13.49 15.88 7.55
C PRO A 388 13.10 17.21 8.20
N ALA A 389 12.12 17.19 9.09
CA ALA A 389 11.71 18.38 9.84
C ALA A 389 12.73 18.74 10.92
N TRP A 390 13.43 17.74 11.45
CA TRP A 390 14.42 17.90 12.50
C TRP A 390 15.43 16.72 12.51
N LEU A 391 16.61 16.94 13.07
CA LEU A 391 17.70 15.96 13.25
C LEU A 391 18.54 16.28 14.50
N GLY A 392 19.38 15.35 14.96
CA GLY A 392 20.47 15.62 15.91
C GLY A 392 20.14 15.46 17.39
N ALA A 393 18.90 15.10 17.72
CA ALA A 393 18.47 14.74 19.08
C ALA A 393 17.49 13.54 19.01
N LEU A 394 16.65 13.30 20.03
CA LEU A 394 15.65 12.21 20.06
C LEU A 394 14.22 12.69 19.73
N PHE A 395 13.90 13.92 20.11
CA PHE A 395 12.64 14.57 19.82
C PHE A 395 12.85 16.00 19.31
N ILE A 396 11.83 16.54 18.62
CA ILE A 396 11.87 17.91 18.07
C ILE A 396 12.01 18.99 19.15
N ASP A 397 11.51 18.75 20.36
CA ASP A 397 11.52 19.71 21.47
C ASP A 397 12.84 19.69 22.26
N ASP A 398 13.76 18.78 21.94
CA ASP A 398 15.06 18.70 22.60
C ASP A 398 15.91 19.94 22.26
N PRO A 399 16.61 20.56 23.23
CA PRO A 399 17.44 21.75 22.98
C PRO A 399 18.55 21.56 21.92
N GLY A 400 18.96 20.31 21.66
CA GLY A 400 19.95 19.95 20.64
C GLY A 400 19.36 19.67 19.25
N ALA A 401 18.04 19.74 19.07
CA ALA A 401 17.39 19.45 17.81
C ALA A 401 17.72 20.51 16.74
N TRP A 402 18.29 20.08 15.63
CA TRP A 402 18.42 20.90 14.44
C TRP A 402 17.10 20.94 13.68
N ILE A 403 16.43 22.10 13.69
CA ILE A 403 15.14 22.31 13.04
C ILE A 403 15.34 22.75 11.58
N ASN A 404 14.65 22.08 10.66
CA ASN A 404 14.61 22.42 9.23
C ASN A 404 13.20 22.90 8.83
N PRO A 405 13.00 24.20 8.58
CA PRO A 405 11.70 24.75 8.22
C PRO A 405 11.09 24.15 6.96
N ILE A 406 11.91 23.71 5.99
CA ILE A 406 11.44 23.13 4.72
C ILE A 406 10.75 21.78 4.97
N GLY A 407 11.25 21.01 5.93
CA GLY A 407 10.67 19.72 6.32
C GLY A 407 9.42 19.84 7.19
N GLY A 408 8.98 21.05 7.51
CA GLY A 408 7.78 21.32 8.31
C GLY A 408 6.48 20.89 7.63
N MET A 409 5.49 20.51 8.44
CA MET A 409 4.21 19.99 7.96
C MET A 409 3.42 20.91 7.01
N PRO A 410 3.34 22.24 7.25
CA PRO A 410 2.61 23.12 6.34
C PRO A 410 3.10 23.03 4.89
N LEU A 411 4.42 23.01 4.68
CA LEU A 411 5.01 22.90 3.34
C LEU A 411 4.81 21.51 2.74
N LYS A 412 4.84 20.45 3.56
CA LYS A 412 4.55 19.08 3.11
C LYS A 412 3.11 18.95 2.62
N PHE A 413 2.14 19.58 3.28
CA PHE A 413 0.75 19.59 2.82
C PHE A 413 0.58 20.31 1.49
N VAL A 414 1.22 21.47 1.33
CA VAL A 414 1.22 22.21 0.05
C VAL A 414 1.83 21.35 -1.06
N ALA A 415 2.98 20.72 -0.81
CA ALA A 415 3.65 19.85 -1.76
C ALA A 415 2.77 18.65 -2.16
N LEU A 416 2.14 17.97 -1.19
CA LEU A 416 1.20 16.88 -1.45
C LEU A 416 0.01 17.34 -2.28
N PHE A 417 -0.57 18.51 -2.00
CA PHE A 417 -1.71 19.04 -2.74
C PHE A 417 -1.34 19.40 -4.19
N VAL A 418 -0.18 20.04 -4.40
CA VAL A 418 0.34 20.32 -5.75
C VAL A 418 0.54 19.03 -6.54
N MET A 419 1.13 17.99 -5.92
CA MET A 419 1.30 16.68 -6.56
C MET A 419 -0.04 16.00 -6.84
N ALA A 420 -1.02 16.10 -5.94
CA ALA A 420 -2.37 15.60 -6.15
C ALA A 420 -3.05 16.27 -7.35
N ALA A 421 -2.98 17.59 -7.44
CA ALA A 421 -3.58 18.37 -8.53
C ALA A 421 -2.96 18.02 -9.90
N ILE A 422 -1.63 17.91 -9.96
CA ILE A 422 -0.92 17.45 -11.17
C ILE A 422 -1.33 16.00 -11.49
N GLY A 423 -1.38 15.13 -10.49
CA GLY A 423 -1.82 13.74 -10.63
C GLY A 423 -3.25 13.65 -11.17
N ALA A 424 -4.16 14.50 -10.72
CA ALA A 424 -5.55 14.54 -11.18
C ALA A 424 -5.63 14.98 -12.65
N ALA A 425 -4.85 15.99 -13.07
CA ALA A 425 -4.76 16.38 -14.47
C ALA A 425 -4.23 15.24 -15.35
N ILE A 426 -3.21 14.52 -14.87
CA ILE A 426 -2.67 13.34 -15.56
C ILE A 426 -3.69 12.19 -15.61
N ALA A 427 -4.43 11.95 -14.52
CA ALA A 427 -5.46 10.92 -14.44
C ALA A 427 -6.60 11.19 -15.43
N MET A 428 -7.07 12.44 -15.51
CA MET A 428 -8.07 12.87 -16.49
C MET A 428 -7.61 12.58 -17.92
N LEU A 429 -6.35 12.93 -18.22
CA LEU A 429 -5.77 12.62 -19.53
C LEU A 429 -5.69 11.10 -19.77
N ALA A 430 -5.29 10.32 -18.78
CA ALA A 430 -5.23 8.86 -18.87
C ALA A 430 -6.59 8.26 -19.27
N VAL A 431 -7.67 8.73 -18.64
CA VAL A 431 -9.04 8.32 -18.96
C VAL A 431 -9.39 8.69 -20.40
N ILE A 432 -9.16 9.95 -20.81
CA ILE A 432 -9.46 10.43 -22.18
C ILE A 432 -8.75 9.55 -23.23
N ILE A 433 -7.48 9.20 -23.00
CA ILE A 433 -6.70 8.35 -23.91
C ILE A 433 -7.32 6.95 -24.00
N LEU A 434 -7.70 6.35 -22.87
CA LEU A 434 -8.25 5.00 -22.84
C LEU A 434 -9.63 4.91 -23.50
N THR A 435 -10.41 5.99 -23.46
CA THR A 435 -11.77 6.03 -24.03
C THR A 435 -11.82 6.50 -25.48
N SER A 436 -10.76 7.10 -26.01
CA SER A 436 -10.72 7.65 -27.37
C SER A 436 -10.50 6.57 -28.43
N GLU A 437 -11.41 6.48 -29.40
CA GLU A 437 -11.31 5.56 -30.54
C GLU A 437 -10.21 5.97 -31.53
N ASP A 438 -10.02 7.28 -31.72
CA ASP A 438 -8.96 7.84 -32.57
C ASP A 438 -7.54 7.46 -32.12
N LYS A 439 -7.40 7.00 -30.87
CA LYS A 439 -6.12 6.61 -30.24
C LYS A 439 -5.81 5.13 -30.39
N GLU A 440 -6.71 4.33 -30.95
CA GLU A 440 -6.49 2.88 -31.08
C GLU A 440 -5.29 2.50 -31.95
N GLY A 441 -4.91 3.34 -32.91
CA GLY A 441 -3.72 3.13 -33.76
C GLY A 441 -2.38 3.42 -33.07
N GLN A 442 -2.39 3.98 -31.85
CA GLN A 442 -1.18 4.47 -31.19
C GLN A 442 -0.56 3.48 -30.18
N TRP A 443 -1.26 2.38 -29.90
CA TRP A 443 -0.80 1.29 -29.04
C TRP A 443 0.24 0.42 -29.76
N GLY A 444 1.14 -0.20 -29.00
CA GLY A 444 2.20 -1.09 -29.51
C GLY A 444 3.57 -0.42 -29.65
N TYR A 445 3.68 0.86 -29.27
CA TYR A 445 4.90 1.66 -29.39
C TYR A 445 5.39 2.18 -28.04
N LEU A 446 5.48 1.28 -27.05
CA LEU A 446 5.97 1.61 -25.71
C LEU A 446 7.47 1.93 -25.76
N THR A 447 7.83 3.19 -25.45
CA THR A 447 9.24 3.59 -25.41
C THR A 447 9.95 2.99 -24.19
N ARG A 448 11.27 2.78 -24.26
CA ARG A 448 12.06 2.28 -23.11
C ARG A 448 11.86 3.12 -21.84
N GLY A 449 11.78 4.45 -21.97
CA GLY A 449 11.56 5.34 -20.84
C GLY A 449 10.18 5.16 -20.19
N SER A 450 9.13 5.04 -21.00
CA SER A 450 7.77 4.77 -20.51
C SER A 450 7.65 3.37 -19.90
N LEU A 451 8.31 2.39 -20.52
CA LEU A 451 8.37 1.03 -20.03
C LEU A 451 8.97 0.97 -18.63
N LEU A 452 10.16 1.56 -18.46
CA LEU A 452 10.85 1.59 -17.17
C LEU A 452 10.07 2.39 -16.13
N ALA A 453 9.42 3.48 -16.52
CA ALA A 453 8.59 4.28 -15.64
C ALA A 453 7.38 3.48 -15.12
N ALA A 454 6.67 2.77 -16.00
CA ALA A 454 5.55 1.91 -15.63
C ALA A 454 5.99 0.73 -14.75
N PHE A 455 7.12 0.09 -15.09
CA PHE A 455 7.72 -0.96 -14.28
C PHE A 455 8.10 -0.46 -12.87
N THR A 456 8.75 0.70 -12.80
CA THR A 456 9.17 1.30 -11.53
C THR A 456 7.97 1.65 -10.65
N ALA A 457 6.86 2.09 -11.25
CA ALA A 457 5.66 2.47 -10.51
C ALA A 457 5.07 1.32 -9.68
N GLY A 458 4.99 0.08 -10.22
CA GLY A 458 4.50 -1.05 -9.44
C GLY A 458 5.47 -1.47 -8.34
N ILE A 459 6.78 -1.46 -8.61
CA ILE A 459 7.80 -1.75 -7.60
C ILE A 459 7.68 -0.76 -6.42
N LEU A 460 7.59 0.53 -6.71
CA LEU A 460 7.43 1.57 -5.69
C LEU A 460 6.09 1.47 -4.96
N GLY A 461 4.99 1.21 -5.68
CA GLY A 461 3.68 1.00 -5.07
C GLY A 461 3.67 -0.17 -4.08
N THR A 462 4.32 -1.28 -4.42
CA THR A 462 4.46 -2.43 -3.53
C THR A 462 5.34 -2.10 -2.31
N ALA A 463 6.44 -1.38 -2.52
CA ALA A 463 7.33 -0.96 -1.43
C ALA A 463 6.62 -0.01 -0.44
N ILE A 464 5.76 0.89 -0.92
CA ILE A 464 4.95 1.78 -0.07
C ILE A 464 4.02 0.95 0.83
N VAL A 465 3.35 -0.08 0.30
CA VAL A 465 2.47 -0.97 1.08
C VAL A 465 3.23 -1.64 2.24
N ASN A 466 4.49 -2.07 2.02
CA ASN A 466 5.32 -2.66 3.07
C ASN A 466 5.71 -1.68 4.17
N VAL A 467 6.01 -0.42 3.81
CA VAL A 467 6.46 0.60 4.77
C VAL A 467 5.30 1.19 5.56
N MET A 468 4.14 1.39 4.93
CA MET A 468 2.99 2.08 5.53
C MET A 468 2.52 1.43 6.85
N GLY A 469 2.42 0.11 6.88
CA GLY A 469 2.06 -0.62 8.10
C GLY A 469 3.07 -0.37 9.22
N PHE A 470 4.36 -0.39 8.90
CA PHE A 470 5.42 -0.17 9.88
C PHE A 470 5.38 1.22 10.50
N VAL A 471 5.05 2.28 9.74
CA VAL A 471 4.90 3.65 10.27
C VAL A 471 3.88 3.69 11.41
N ARG A 472 2.72 3.05 11.21
CA ARG A 472 1.67 2.97 12.23
C ARG A 472 2.09 2.14 13.45
N GLU A 473 2.64 0.94 13.21
CA GLU A 473 3.07 0.05 14.29
C GLU A 473 4.21 0.66 15.12
N ALA A 474 5.10 1.42 14.48
CA ALA A 474 6.18 2.15 15.12
C ALA A 474 5.68 3.30 16.00
N ALA A 475 4.62 3.99 15.58
CA ALA A 475 4.04 5.13 16.30
C ALA A 475 3.45 4.74 17.65
N ARG A 476 2.89 3.54 17.75
CA ARG A 476 2.27 3.02 18.98
C ARG A 476 3.23 2.24 19.87
N ALA A 477 4.49 2.05 19.47
CA ALA A 477 5.46 1.38 20.32
C ALA A 477 5.75 2.25 21.56
N PRO A 478 5.92 1.65 22.76
CA PRO A 478 6.02 0.22 23.08
C PRO A 478 4.70 -0.41 23.58
N TRP A 479 3.55 0.05 23.13
CA TRP A 479 2.24 -0.50 23.50
C TRP A 479 1.73 -1.50 22.45
N THR A 480 0.91 -2.48 22.86
CA THR A 480 0.07 -3.30 21.97
C THR A 480 -1.26 -2.62 21.68
N PHE A 481 -1.87 -2.01 22.69
CA PHE A 481 -2.96 -1.03 22.57
C PHE A 481 -2.48 0.26 23.20
N TYR A 482 -2.40 1.32 22.38
CA TYR A 482 -1.72 2.56 22.73
C TYR A 482 -2.12 3.07 24.12
N GLN A 483 -1.12 3.27 24.99
CA GLN A 483 -1.27 3.74 26.38
C GLN A 483 -2.15 2.89 27.32
N ILE A 484 -2.66 1.74 26.88
CA ILE A 484 -3.52 0.87 27.71
C ILE A 484 -2.82 -0.45 28.00
N ILE A 485 -2.39 -1.16 26.96
CA ILE A 485 -1.75 -2.48 27.08
C ILE A 485 -0.30 -2.35 26.61
N PRO A 486 0.70 -2.45 27.49
CA PRO A 486 2.11 -2.43 27.10
C PRO A 486 2.53 -3.74 26.43
N VAL A 487 3.63 -3.71 25.67
CA VAL A 487 4.23 -4.94 25.14
C VAL A 487 4.74 -5.81 26.31
N PRO A 488 4.43 -7.12 26.33
CA PRO A 488 4.86 -8.02 27.40
C PRO A 488 6.39 -8.06 27.56
N GLY A 489 6.86 -8.08 28.81
CA GLY A 489 8.28 -8.17 29.14
C GLY A 489 9.02 -6.83 29.28
N GLY A 490 8.36 -5.69 29.06
CA GLY A 490 8.94 -4.36 29.32
C GLY A 490 10.30 -4.15 28.63
N GLN A 491 11.34 -3.84 29.39
CA GLN A 491 12.72 -3.67 28.87
C GLN A 491 13.31 -4.95 28.26
N ALA A 492 12.86 -6.14 28.69
CA ALA A 492 13.31 -7.41 28.11
C ALA A 492 12.78 -7.62 26.68
N TYR A 493 11.77 -6.85 26.27
CA TYR A 493 11.27 -6.80 24.90
C TYR A 493 11.94 -5.65 24.13
N ALA A 494 13.25 -5.76 23.90
CA ALA A 494 13.99 -4.71 23.21
C ALA A 494 13.42 -4.48 21.79
N THR A 495 12.78 -3.33 21.62
CA THR A 495 12.40 -2.81 20.31
C THR A 495 13.24 -1.56 20.05
N PRO A 496 14.24 -1.64 19.18
CA PRO A 496 13.87 -1.90 17.80
C PRO A 496 14.46 -3.21 17.31
N ILE A 497 13.77 -3.78 16.33
CA ILE A 497 14.41 -4.70 15.41
C ILE A 497 15.51 -3.92 14.70
N PRO A 498 16.77 -4.40 14.65
CA PRO A 498 17.84 -3.70 13.96
C PRO A 498 17.46 -3.37 12.51
N LEU A 499 17.85 -2.18 12.04
CA LEU A 499 17.54 -1.73 10.68
C LEU A 499 17.91 -2.77 9.59
N PRO A 500 19.06 -3.47 9.66
CA PRO A 500 19.38 -4.52 8.69
C PRO A 500 18.37 -5.68 8.66
N VAL A 501 17.79 -6.04 9.81
CA VAL A 501 16.77 -7.09 9.89
C VAL A 501 15.44 -6.59 9.31
N ILE A 502 15.06 -5.34 9.58
CA ILE A 502 13.88 -4.70 8.96
C ILE A 502 14.02 -4.70 7.43
N ALA A 503 15.16 -4.19 6.93
CA ALA A 503 15.45 -4.12 5.51
C ALA A 503 15.50 -5.51 4.87
N GLY A 504 16.11 -6.50 5.53
CA GLY A 504 16.15 -7.88 5.09
C GLY A 504 14.76 -8.48 4.91
N VAL A 505 13.88 -8.32 5.91
CA VAL A 505 12.48 -8.76 5.81
C VAL A 505 11.77 -8.09 4.65
N TRP A 506 11.89 -6.76 4.51
CA TRP A 506 11.25 -6.04 3.40
C TRP A 506 11.72 -6.50 2.02
N VAL A 507 13.03 -6.71 1.84
CA VAL A 507 13.59 -7.22 0.57
C VAL A 507 13.08 -8.62 0.27
N ILE A 508 13.06 -9.51 1.26
CA ILE A 508 12.54 -10.88 1.10
C ILE A 508 11.06 -10.85 0.72
N VAL A 509 10.24 -10.07 1.44
CA VAL A 509 8.80 -9.93 1.16
C VAL A 509 8.57 -9.41 -0.26
N LEU A 510 9.31 -8.37 -0.68
CA LEU A 510 9.19 -7.83 -2.03
C LEU A 510 9.61 -8.85 -3.10
N ALA A 511 10.76 -9.50 -2.92
CA ALA A 511 11.27 -10.47 -3.88
C ALA A 511 10.32 -11.67 -4.03
N LEU A 512 9.84 -12.22 -2.91
CA LEU A 512 8.88 -13.32 -2.89
C LEU A 512 7.57 -12.91 -3.56
N SER A 513 7.00 -11.77 -3.19
CA SER A 513 5.71 -11.31 -3.75
C SER A 513 5.81 -11.11 -5.26
N TRP A 514 6.88 -10.46 -5.74
CA TRP A 514 7.08 -10.25 -7.17
C TRP A 514 7.35 -11.53 -7.94
N ALA A 515 8.09 -12.49 -7.36
CA ALA A 515 8.28 -13.80 -7.98
C ALA A 515 6.93 -14.52 -8.17
N VAL A 516 6.08 -14.50 -7.15
CA VAL A 516 4.74 -15.10 -7.20
C VAL A 516 3.85 -14.37 -8.20
N PHE A 517 3.80 -13.03 -8.17
CA PHE A 517 3.02 -12.23 -9.11
C PHE A 517 3.43 -12.48 -10.56
N TRP A 518 4.73 -12.52 -10.83
CA TRP A 518 5.25 -12.78 -12.17
C TRP A 518 4.89 -14.18 -12.67
N TYR A 519 5.06 -15.21 -11.84
CA TYR A 519 4.75 -16.59 -12.22
C TYR A 519 3.26 -16.79 -12.47
N VAL A 520 2.39 -16.25 -11.60
CA VAL A 520 0.95 -16.35 -11.78
C VAL A 520 0.49 -15.55 -13.00
N ALA A 521 1.00 -14.33 -13.20
CA ALA A 521 0.67 -13.52 -14.37
C ALA A 521 0.95 -14.25 -15.70
N LYS A 522 2.07 -14.99 -15.78
CA LYS A 522 2.41 -15.82 -16.95
C LYS A 522 1.36 -16.86 -17.31
N VAL A 523 0.69 -17.45 -16.32
CA VAL A 523 -0.29 -18.52 -16.56
C VAL A 523 -1.71 -17.96 -16.73
N THR A 524 -1.99 -16.78 -16.18
CA THR A 524 -3.34 -16.18 -16.20
C THR A 524 -3.55 -15.15 -17.30
N ALA A 525 -2.46 -14.69 -17.94
CA ALA A 525 -2.49 -13.71 -19.00
C ALA A 525 -3.19 -14.25 -20.26
N TYR A 526 -4.08 -13.42 -20.83
CA TYR A 526 -4.63 -13.66 -22.16
C TYR A 526 -3.61 -13.31 -23.25
N HIS A 527 -3.32 -14.26 -24.16
CA HIS A 527 -2.49 -14.02 -25.33
C HIS A 527 -3.32 -14.11 -26.63
N PRO A 528 -3.35 -13.04 -27.46
CA PRO A 528 -4.10 -13.05 -28.73
C PRO A 528 -3.72 -14.17 -29.70
N THR A 529 -2.46 -14.62 -29.65
CA THR A 529 -1.95 -15.70 -30.49
C THR A 529 -2.63 -17.04 -30.21
N ASP A 530 -3.28 -17.20 -29.06
CA ASP A 530 -3.95 -18.43 -28.68
C ASP A 530 -5.28 -18.61 -29.45
N GLU A 531 -5.82 -17.55 -30.08
CA GLU A 531 -7.01 -17.63 -30.93
C GLU A 531 -6.75 -18.36 -32.26
N GLU A 532 -5.51 -18.41 -32.76
CA GLU A 532 -5.15 -19.18 -33.97
C GLU A 532 -4.93 -20.68 -33.67
N SER A 533 -4.94 -21.08 -32.39
CA SER A 533 -4.67 -22.46 -31.94
C SER A 533 -5.91 -23.26 -31.54
N VAL A 534 -7.12 -22.72 -31.76
CA VAL A 534 -8.42 -23.34 -31.45
C VAL A 534 -9.24 -23.60 -32.70
#